data_AF-A0A7Z0BNS8-F1
#
_entry.id   AF-A0A7Z0BNS8-F1
#
_cell.length_a   1.000
_cell.length_b   1.000
_cell.length_c   1.000
_cell.angle_alpha   90.00
_cell.angle_beta   90.00
_cell.angle_gamma   90.00
#
_symmetry.space_group_name_H-M   'P 1'
#
loop_
_entity.id
_entity.type
_entity.pdbx_description
1 polymer ?
#
loop_
_entity_poly.entity_id
_entity_poly.type
_entity_poly.pdbx_seq_one_letter_code
_entity_poly.pdbx_strand_id
1 'polypeptide(L)'
;MSSETPSEAESPAAFDLAPASDEERLAKLEKANRLNRLLIFGLALLLFIVLSSLATSAVVKMLADEPPPFDPEAFAAVQKRAETLETELASLKEDQKRQDALLKLAATPPPPAPATAAPAAAPPQDIAALKLMGRTLLGQEQSFQQSLQALKNGMRDLADMIPGSRSWLDDYNEELDKAVNASVQRTKAIQQWGSKLPHE
;
A
#
# COMPACT_ATOMS: atom_id res chain seq x y z
N MET A 1 3.47 74.71 -73.97
CA MET A 1 2.55 74.05 -74.93
C MET A 1 3.34 72.96 -75.62
N SER A 2 3.02 71.68 -75.36
CA SER A 2 3.54 70.54 -76.13
C SER A 2 2.45 69.47 -76.24
N SER A 3 1.86 69.47 -77.44
CA SER A 3 1.50 68.37 -78.33
C SER A 3 0.47 67.28 -77.94
N GLU A 4 -0.37 67.04 -78.95
CA GLU A 4 -1.48 66.12 -79.14
C GLU A 4 -1.17 64.61 -79.03
N THR A 5 -2.25 63.90 -78.66
CA THR A 5 -2.68 62.49 -78.86
C THR A 5 -2.41 61.88 -80.27
N PRO A 6 -2.56 60.55 -80.57
CA PRO A 6 -3.56 59.59 -80.03
C PRO A 6 -3.24 58.05 -79.97
N SER A 7 -4.09 57.33 -79.23
CA SER A 7 -4.76 56.02 -79.49
C SER A 7 -4.09 54.88 -80.29
N GLU A 8 -3.95 53.69 -79.67
CA GLU A 8 -4.43 52.34 -80.14
C GLU A 8 -4.00 51.28 -79.08
N ALA A 9 -4.92 50.64 -78.37
CA ALA A 9 -5.54 49.32 -78.62
C ALA A 9 -4.78 48.13 -77.97
N GLU A 10 -5.58 47.14 -77.56
CA GLU A 10 -5.25 45.78 -77.08
C GLU A 10 -4.79 45.57 -75.62
N SER A 11 -5.77 45.16 -74.81
CA SER A 11 -5.64 43.98 -73.92
C SER A 11 -5.72 42.72 -74.82
N PRO A 12 -5.13 41.53 -74.50
CA PRO A 12 -5.29 40.90 -73.19
C PRO A 12 -4.15 39.97 -72.68
N ALA A 13 -4.33 39.53 -71.43
CA ALA A 13 -3.90 38.25 -70.88
C ALA A 13 -2.39 38.02 -70.62
N ALA A 14 -1.99 38.19 -69.35
CA ALA A 14 -1.45 37.10 -68.52
C ALA A 14 -0.85 37.68 -67.23
N PHE A 15 -1.70 38.10 -66.29
CA PHE A 15 -1.28 38.21 -64.89
C PHE A 15 -2.29 37.46 -64.05
N ASP A 16 -2.18 36.14 -64.13
CA ASP A 16 -2.67 35.23 -63.11
C ASP A 16 -1.78 35.38 -61.87
N LEU A 17 -2.02 36.44 -61.11
CA LEU A 17 -1.45 36.67 -59.77
C LEU A 17 -2.55 37.30 -58.93
N ALA A 18 -3.60 36.52 -58.67
CA ALA A 18 -4.52 36.86 -57.59
C ALA A 18 -3.70 37.02 -56.30
N PRO A 19 -3.76 38.17 -55.61
CA PRO A 19 -3.17 38.29 -54.28
C PRO A 19 -3.92 37.31 -53.38
N ALA A 20 -3.19 36.48 -52.61
CA ALA A 20 -3.77 35.52 -51.67
C ALA A 20 -4.96 36.18 -50.93
N SER A 21 -6.17 35.66 -51.16
CA SER A 21 -7.41 36.29 -50.71
C SER A 21 -7.39 36.51 -49.21
N ASP A 22 -8.01 37.60 -48.74
CA ASP A 22 -7.97 37.98 -47.31
C ASP A 22 -8.46 36.87 -46.37
N GLU A 23 -9.30 35.96 -46.88
CA GLU A 23 -9.73 34.74 -46.20
C GLU A 23 -8.58 33.77 -45.90
N GLU A 24 -7.64 33.56 -46.84
CA GLU A 24 -6.46 32.73 -46.60
C GLU A 24 -5.51 33.34 -45.57
N ARG A 25 -5.44 34.68 -45.51
CA ARG A 25 -4.62 35.40 -44.52
C ARG A 25 -5.23 35.27 -43.13
N LEU A 26 -6.55 35.40 -43.00
CA LEU A 26 -7.27 35.19 -41.75
C LEU A 26 -7.14 33.76 -41.23
N ALA A 27 -7.30 32.76 -42.10
CA ALA A 27 -7.14 31.35 -41.72
C ALA A 27 -5.71 31.01 -41.25
N LYS A 28 -4.69 31.61 -41.88
CA LYS A 28 -3.28 31.48 -41.43
C LYS A 28 -3.06 32.13 -40.07
N LEU A 29 -3.64 33.30 -39.82
CA LEU A 29 -3.54 34.00 -38.54
C LEU A 29 -4.28 33.27 -37.41
N GLU A 30 -5.46 32.71 -37.68
CA GLU A 30 -6.20 31.92 -36.69
C GLU A 30 -5.45 30.63 -36.31
N LYS A 31 -4.91 29.92 -37.30
CA LYS A 31 -4.08 28.72 -37.07
C LYS A 31 -2.81 29.07 -36.29
N ALA A 32 -2.13 30.16 -36.63
CA ALA A 32 -0.94 30.64 -35.92
C ALA A 32 -1.26 31.06 -34.47
N ASN A 33 -2.39 31.72 -34.25
CA ASN A 33 -2.84 32.13 -32.92
C ASN A 33 -3.19 30.91 -32.04
N ARG A 34 -3.86 29.90 -32.62
CA ARG A 34 -4.17 28.65 -31.92
C ARG A 34 -2.91 27.87 -31.57
N LEU A 35 -1.92 27.83 -32.47
CA LEU A 35 -0.64 27.17 -32.25
C LEU A 35 0.19 27.89 -31.17
N ASN A 36 0.24 29.22 -31.20
CA ASN A 36 0.91 30.01 -30.17
C ASN A 36 0.30 29.77 -28.78
N ARG A 37 -1.03 29.73 -28.69
CA ARG A 37 -1.72 29.43 -27.43
C ARG A 37 -1.42 28.02 -26.92
N LEU A 38 -1.33 27.03 -27.81
CA LEU A 38 -0.96 25.66 -27.46
C LEU A 38 0.50 25.56 -26.98
N LEU A 39 1.43 26.26 -27.64
CA LEU A 39 2.84 26.32 -27.22
C LEU A 39 2.99 26.99 -25.85
N ILE A 40 2.24 28.07 -25.58
CA ILE A 40 2.24 28.73 -24.28
C ILE A 40 1.71 27.78 -23.20
N PHE A 41 0.65 27.03 -23.45
CA PHE A 41 0.15 26.04 -22.48
C PHE A 41 1.15 24.89 -22.26
N GLY A 42 1.80 24.40 -23.31
CA GLY A 42 2.85 23.38 -23.18
C GLY A 42 4.05 23.87 -22.38
N LEU A 43 4.50 25.10 -22.63
CA LEU A 43 5.58 25.72 -21.87
C LEU A 43 5.18 25.97 -20.42
N ALA A 44 3.96 26.42 -20.16
CA ALA A 44 3.44 26.64 -18.82
C ALA A 44 3.34 25.32 -18.03
N LEU A 45 2.92 24.23 -18.68
CA LEU A 45 2.86 22.90 -18.06
C LEU A 45 4.27 22.40 -17.71
N LEU A 46 5.23 22.55 -18.63
CA LEU A 46 6.62 22.16 -18.41
C LEU A 46 7.23 22.96 -17.25
N LEU A 47 7.00 24.28 -17.24
CA LEU A 47 7.46 25.18 -16.19
C LEU A 47 6.80 24.84 -14.84
N PHE A 48 5.52 24.46 -14.83
CA PHE A 48 4.82 23.98 -13.64
C PHE A 48 5.42 22.69 -13.08
N ILE A 49 5.76 21.72 -13.94
CA ILE A 49 6.41 20.47 -13.52
C ILE A 49 7.80 20.76 -12.92
N VAL A 50 8.58 21.63 -13.57
CA VAL A 50 9.91 22.02 -13.07
C VAL A 50 9.80 22.72 -11.71
N LEU A 51 8.90 23.70 -11.58
CA LEU A 51 8.66 24.40 -10.31
C LEU A 51 8.18 23.46 -9.21
N SER A 52 7.26 22.55 -9.53
CA SER A 52 6.76 21.55 -8.57
C SER A 52 7.88 20.62 -8.09
N SER A 53 8.76 20.18 -8.99
CA SER A 53 9.95 19.38 -8.65
C SER A 53 10.93 20.15 -7.76
N LEU A 54 11.19 21.42 -8.06
CA LEU A 54 12.04 22.28 -7.22
C LEU A 54 11.43 22.53 -5.84
N ALA A 55 10.13 22.80 -5.78
CA ALA A 55 9.41 23.01 -4.52
C ALA A 55 9.43 21.75 -3.65
N THR A 56 9.19 20.59 -4.24
CA THR A 56 9.28 19.29 -3.55
C THR A 56 10.70 19.06 -3.02
N SER A 57 11.72 19.34 -3.84
CA SER A 57 13.13 19.23 -3.44
C SER A 57 13.50 20.18 -2.30
N ALA A 58 12.94 21.39 -2.28
CA ALA A 58 13.14 22.37 -1.21
C ALA A 58 12.50 21.93 0.11
N VAL A 59 11.28 21.37 0.07
CA VAL A 59 10.61 20.82 1.24
C VAL A 59 11.40 19.62 1.80
N VAL A 60 11.87 18.72 0.92
CA VAL A 60 12.72 17.60 1.33
C VAL A 60 14.02 18.10 1.97
N LYS A 61 14.67 19.13 1.42
CA LYS A 61 15.89 19.72 2.02
C LYS A 61 15.65 20.48 3.32
N MET A 62 14.46 21.01 3.56
CA MET A 62 14.13 21.62 4.86
C MET A 62 13.77 20.59 5.93
N LEU A 63 13.33 19.40 5.52
CA LEU A 63 12.89 18.33 6.43
C LEU A 63 13.94 17.25 6.65
N ALA A 64 14.86 17.07 5.71
CA ALA A 64 16.03 16.21 5.84
C ALA A 64 17.22 17.04 6.34
N ASP A 65 17.69 16.75 7.56
CA ASP A 65 19.12 16.93 7.84
C ASP A 65 19.88 16.21 6.73
N GLU A 66 20.84 16.92 6.12
CA GLU A 66 21.74 16.52 5.02
C GLU A 66 21.51 15.09 4.50
N PRO A 67 20.99 14.86 3.26
CA PRO A 67 20.79 13.50 2.77
C PRO A 67 22.12 12.75 2.89
N PRO A 68 22.16 11.67 3.70
CA PRO A 68 23.43 11.02 3.98
C PRO A 68 24.06 10.61 2.65
N PRO A 69 25.36 10.90 2.44
CA PRO A 69 26.05 10.43 1.25
C PRO A 69 25.82 8.93 1.12
N PHE A 70 25.67 8.45 -0.12
CA PHE A 70 25.47 7.04 -0.39
C PHE A 70 26.56 6.24 0.32
N ASP A 71 26.14 5.53 1.38
CA ASP A 71 27.03 4.75 2.21
C ASP A 71 27.01 3.30 1.70
N PRO A 72 28.08 2.83 1.03
CA PRO A 72 28.15 1.46 0.54
C PRO A 72 28.10 0.44 1.68
N GLU A 73 28.50 0.80 2.91
CA GLU A 73 28.40 -0.08 4.07
C GLU A 73 26.94 -0.21 4.53
N ALA A 74 26.17 0.88 4.53
CA ALA A 74 24.74 0.84 4.83
C ALA A 74 23.98 -0.01 3.78
N PHE A 75 24.33 0.12 2.50
CA PHE A 75 23.76 -0.71 1.44
C PHE A 75 24.12 -2.20 1.61
N ALA A 76 25.38 -2.51 1.92
CA ALA A 76 25.81 -3.87 2.21
C ALA A 76 25.12 -4.47 3.45
N ALA A 77 24.87 -3.66 4.47
CA ALA A 77 24.12 -4.07 5.67
C ALA A 77 22.66 -4.40 5.34
N VAL A 78 22.02 -3.61 4.47
CA VAL A 78 20.65 -3.88 3.98
C VAL A 78 20.62 -5.15 3.13
N GLN A 79 21.60 -5.36 2.25
CA GLN A 79 21.69 -6.56 1.43
C GLN A 79 21.86 -7.83 2.28
N LYS A 80 22.73 -7.77 3.29
CA LYS A 80 22.91 -8.87 4.25
C LYS A 80 21.65 -9.18 5.06
N ARG A 81 20.88 -8.14 5.43
CA ARG A 81 19.57 -8.32 6.08
C ARG A 81 18.57 -8.98 5.14
N ALA A 82 18.55 -8.60 3.86
CA ALA A 82 17.68 -9.22 2.87
C ALA A 82 18.00 -10.71 2.69
N GLU A 83 19.28 -11.08 2.58
CA GLU A 83 19.72 -12.49 2.49
C GLU A 83 19.37 -13.29 3.76
N THR A 84 19.50 -12.67 4.93
CA THR A 84 19.10 -13.29 6.22
C THR A 84 17.59 -13.54 6.25
N LEU A 85 16.80 -12.54 5.87
CA LEU A 85 15.35 -12.65 5.81
C LEU A 85 14.88 -13.68 4.78
N GLU A 86 15.55 -13.80 3.63
CA GLU A 86 15.26 -14.85 2.65
C GLU A 86 15.54 -16.24 3.21
N THR A 87 16.62 -16.39 3.97
CA THR A 87 16.96 -17.66 4.65
C THR A 87 15.94 -18.02 5.72
N GLU A 88 15.50 -17.04 6.51
CA GLU A 88 14.45 -17.21 7.51
C GLU A 88 13.11 -17.57 6.86
N LEU A 89 12.74 -16.93 5.74
CA LEU A 89 11.52 -17.28 5.00
C LEU A 89 11.58 -18.70 4.44
N ALA A 90 12.75 -19.14 3.97
CA ALA A 90 12.92 -20.50 3.48
C ALA A 90 12.75 -21.53 4.59
N SER A 91 13.31 -21.29 5.78
CA SER A 91 13.18 -22.20 6.93
C SER A 91 11.74 -22.26 7.45
N LEU A 92 11.07 -21.11 7.59
CA LEU A 92 9.65 -21.06 7.99
C LEU A 92 8.76 -21.82 7.00
N LYS A 93 9.03 -21.69 5.70
CA LYS A 93 8.27 -22.41 4.66
C LYS A 93 8.48 -23.92 4.73
N GLU A 94 9.68 -24.37 5.09
CA GLU A 94 9.96 -25.79 5.30
C GLU A 94 9.24 -26.33 6.54
N ASP A 95 9.26 -25.58 7.65
CA ASP A 95 8.54 -25.94 8.87
C ASP A 95 7.02 -25.98 8.66
N GLN A 96 6.48 -25.08 7.85
CA GLN A 96 5.08 -25.12 7.45
C GLN A 96 4.76 -26.39 6.66
N LYS A 97 5.58 -26.75 5.67
CA LYS A 97 5.39 -28.00 4.90
C LYS A 97 5.47 -29.24 5.79
N ARG A 98 6.39 -29.24 6.77
CA ARG A 98 6.54 -30.34 7.73
C ARG A 98 5.29 -30.48 8.61
N GLN A 99 4.74 -29.36 9.08
CA GLN A 99 3.47 -29.36 9.81
C GLN A 99 2.32 -29.87 8.94
N ASP A 100 2.18 -29.40 7.70
CA ASP A 100 1.13 -29.87 6.77
C ASP A 100 1.22 -31.38 6.51
N ALA A 101 2.44 -31.93 6.42
CA ALA A 101 2.66 -33.37 6.27
C ALA A 101 2.20 -34.15 7.51
N LEU A 102 2.47 -33.63 8.71
CA LEU A 102 2.02 -34.23 9.97
C LEU A 102 0.49 -34.18 10.12
N LEU A 103 -0.15 -33.08 9.75
CA LEU A 103 -1.61 -32.98 9.74
C LEU A 103 -2.25 -33.97 8.75
N LYS A 104 -1.67 -34.14 7.56
CA LYS A 104 -2.15 -35.14 6.58
C LYS A 104 -2.00 -36.58 7.07
N LEU A 105 -0.92 -36.86 7.80
CA LEU A 105 -0.72 -38.18 8.39
C LEU A 105 -1.72 -38.45 9.52
N ALA A 106 -2.01 -37.45 10.36
CA ALA A 106 -3.02 -37.52 11.41
C ALA A 106 -4.46 -37.57 10.87
N ALA A 107 -4.72 -37.04 9.67
CA ALA A 107 -6.03 -37.07 9.02
C ALA A 107 -6.36 -38.39 8.29
N THR A 108 -5.47 -39.39 8.36
CA THR A 108 -5.77 -40.72 7.78
C THR A 108 -6.77 -41.44 8.70
N PRO A 109 -8.01 -41.70 8.25
CA PRO A 109 -9.00 -42.39 9.08
C PRO A 109 -8.54 -43.81 9.39
N PRO A 110 -8.74 -44.34 10.62
CA PRO A 110 -8.55 -45.75 10.90
C PRO A 110 -9.46 -46.60 9.98
N PRO A 111 -9.02 -47.81 9.57
CA PRO A 111 -9.89 -48.72 8.83
C PRO A 111 -11.17 -48.99 9.62
N PRO A 112 -12.34 -49.12 8.95
CA PRO A 112 -13.61 -49.27 9.64
C PRO A 112 -13.60 -50.58 10.45
N ALA A 113 -13.66 -50.46 11.77
CA ALA A 113 -13.94 -51.59 12.64
C ALA A 113 -15.36 -52.12 12.36
N PRO A 114 -15.58 -53.45 12.36
CA PRO A 114 -16.89 -54.03 12.10
C PRO A 114 -17.94 -53.53 13.10
N ALA A 115 -19.09 -53.14 12.56
CA ALA A 115 -20.18 -52.50 13.26
C ALA A 115 -20.88 -53.43 14.27
N THR A 116 -20.46 -53.38 15.53
CA THR A 116 -21.28 -53.77 16.67
C THR A 116 -20.81 -53.02 17.92
N ALA A 117 -21.46 -51.89 18.25
CA ALA A 117 -21.72 -51.44 19.62
C ALA A 117 -22.45 -50.08 19.65
N ALA A 118 -23.24 -49.91 20.71
CA ALA A 118 -24.05 -48.77 21.16
C ALA A 118 -23.33 -47.40 21.17
N PRO A 119 -23.98 -46.25 21.50
CA PRO A 119 -23.42 -44.92 21.27
C PRO A 119 -22.17 -44.72 22.14
N ALA A 120 -21.01 -44.86 21.52
CA ALA A 120 -19.71 -44.73 22.18
C ALA A 120 -19.33 -43.24 22.25
N ALA A 121 -18.80 -42.85 23.40
CA ALA A 121 -18.13 -41.58 23.61
C ALA A 121 -17.08 -41.31 22.52
N ALA A 122 -16.86 -40.03 22.20
CA ALA A 122 -15.89 -39.60 21.20
C ALA A 122 -14.51 -40.26 21.43
N PRO A 123 -13.80 -40.69 20.37
CA PRO A 123 -12.52 -41.36 20.51
C PRO A 123 -11.49 -40.46 21.23
N PRO A 124 -10.57 -41.03 22.03
CA PRO A 124 -9.63 -40.29 22.87
C PRO A 124 -8.70 -39.33 22.08
N GLN A 125 -8.49 -39.59 20.79
CA GLN A 125 -7.73 -38.73 19.89
C GLN A 125 -8.41 -37.36 19.67
N ASP A 126 -9.74 -37.32 19.65
CA ASP A 126 -10.50 -36.08 19.47
C ASP A 126 -10.38 -35.19 20.73
N ILE A 127 -10.39 -35.80 21.92
CA ILE A 127 -10.23 -35.07 23.20
C ILE A 127 -8.83 -34.46 23.30
N ALA A 128 -7.79 -35.18 22.88
CA ALA A 128 -6.42 -34.66 22.86
C ALA A 128 -6.26 -33.50 21.86
N ALA A 129 -6.85 -33.61 20.67
CA ALA A 129 -6.86 -32.53 19.68
C ALA A 129 -7.58 -31.27 20.18
N LEU A 130 -8.73 -31.42 20.85
CA LEU A 130 -9.47 -30.31 21.45
C LEU A 130 -8.67 -29.63 22.58
N LYS A 131 -7.98 -30.40 23.43
CA LYS A 131 -7.09 -29.85 24.47
C LYS A 131 -5.92 -29.05 23.87
N LEU A 132 -5.30 -29.57 22.81
CA LEU A 132 -4.23 -28.85 22.10
C LEU A 132 -4.75 -27.55 21.47
N MET A 133 -5.90 -27.59 20.80
CA MET A 133 -6.57 -26.41 20.25
C MET A 133 -6.82 -25.36 21.33
N GLY A 134 -7.38 -25.76 22.47
CA GLY A 134 -7.61 -24.85 23.60
C GLY A 134 -6.36 -24.16 24.09
N ARG A 135 -5.26 -24.90 24.23
CA ARG A 135 -3.97 -24.34 24.64
C ARG A 135 -3.40 -23.36 23.61
N THR A 136 -3.52 -23.68 22.32
CA THR A 136 -3.08 -22.79 21.23
C THR A 136 -3.90 -21.51 21.19
N LEU A 137 -5.23 -21.59 21.35
CA LEU A 137 -6.10 -20.41 21.42
C LEU A 137 -5.79 -19.55 22.64
N LEU A 138 -5.53 -20.15 23.80
CA LEU A 138 -5.14 -19.43 25.00
C LEU A 138 -3.82 -18.67 24.81
N GLY A 139 -2.82 -19.33 24.21
CA GLY A 139 -1.52 -18.72 23.92
C GLY A 139 -1.59 -17.58 22.89
N GLN A 140 -2.43 -17.71 21.87
CA GLN A 140 -2.73 -16.62 20.93
C GLN A 140 -3.33 -15.41 21.65
N GLU A 141 -4.28 -15.65 22.56
CA GLU A 141 -4.97 -14.57 23.25
C GLU A 141 -4.05 -13.83 24.24
N GLN A 142 -3.19 -14.56 24.94
CA GLN A 142 -2.15 -13.95 25.77
C GLN A 142 -1.17 -13.10 24.95
N SER A 143 -0.74 -13.59 23.78
CA SER A 143 0.17 -12.85 22.89
C SER A 143 -0.50 -11.58 22.35
N PHE A 144 -1.79 -11.64 22.04
CA PHE A 144 -2.57 -10.48 21.62
C PHE A 144 -2.69 -9.42 22.72
N GLN A 145 -2.94 -9.83 23.97
CA GLN A 145 -2.96 -8.89 25.10
C GLN A 145 -1.61 -8.20 25.29
N GLN A 146 -0.52 -8.96 25.19
CA GLN A 146 0.83 -8.42 25.32
C GLN A 146 1.16 -7.41 24.22
N SER A 147 0.75 -7.68 22.97
CA SER A 147 0.98 -6.75 21.85
C SER A 147 0.17 -5.46 22.01
N LEU A 148 -1.09 -5.52 22.44
CA LEU A 148 -1.90 -4.33 22.72
C LEU A 148 -1.32 -3.51 23.88
N GLN A 149 -0.80 -4.17 24.92
CA GLN A 149 -0.14 -3.46 26.03
C GLN A 149 1.14 -2.75 25.57
N ALA A 150 1.96 -3.41 24.74
CA ALA A 150 3.15 -2.81 24.17
C ALA A 150 2.81 -1.60 23.28
N LEU A 151 1.76 -1.72 22.48
CA LEU A 151 1.24 -0.63 21.66
C LEU A 151 0.76 0.55 22.52
N LYS A 152 -0.01 0.29 23.58
CA LYS A 152 -0.49 1.32 24.52
C LYS A 152 0.67 2.09 25.14
N ASN A 153 1.70 1.37 25.58
CA ASN A 153 2.90 1.98 26.14
C ASN A 153 3.64 2.83 25.10
N GLY A 154 3.84 2.30 23.89
CA GLY A 154 4.51 3.02 22.81
C GLY A 154 3.77 4.29 22.38
N MET A 155 2.44 4.25 22.29
CA MET A 155 1.63 5.44 21.99
C MET A 155 1.72 6.49 23.10
N ARG A 156 1.77 6.07 24.36
CA ARG A 156 1.97 6.96 25.49
C ARG A 156 3.33 7.67 25.43
N ASP A 157 4.37 6.92 25.13
CA ASP A 157 5.72 7.48 25.02
C ASP A 157 5.81 8.46 23.82
N LEU A 158 5.19 8.13 22.68
CA LEU A 158 5.05 9.05 21.54
C LEU A 158 4.26 10.31 21.90
N ALA A 159 3.19 10.16 22.70
CA ALA A 159 2.37 11.29 23.09
C ALA A 159 3.10 12.25 24.03
N ASP A 160 3.99 11.73 24.87
CA ASP A 160 4.85 12.54 25.73
C ASP A 160 5.93 13.29 24.92
N MET A 161 6.31 12.80 23.73
CA MET A 161 7.30 13.44 22.85
C MET A 161 6.71 14.52 21.93
N ILE A 162 5.40 14.50 21.63
CA ILE A 162 4.77 15.43 20.67
C ILE A 162 3.83 16.40 21.41
N PRO A 163 4.07 17.73 21.38
CA PRO A 163 3.19 18.71 22.03
C PRO A 163 1.76 18.67 21.49
N GLY A 164 0.76 18.71 22.38
CA GLY A 164 -0.66 18.68 22.00
C GLY A 164 -1.22 17.29 21.68
N SER A 165 -0.39 16.26 21.73
CA SER A 165 -0.75 14.90 21.35
C SER A 165 -1.32 14.07 22.53
N ARG A 166 -1.92 14.71 23.54
CA ARG A 166 -2.58 13.98 24.64
C ARG A 166 -4.05 13.65 24.36
N SER A 167 -4.74 14.48 23.57
CA SER A 167 -6.16 14.30 23.31
C SER A 167 -6.48 13.07 22.44
N TRP A 168 -5.71 12.81 21.38
CA TRP A 168 -5.89 11.59 20.56
C TRP A 168 -5.58 10.33 21.37
N LEU A 169 -4.60 10.37 22.28
CA LEU A 169 -4.24 9.22 23.11
C LEU A 169 -5.43 8.74 23.97
N ASP A 170 -6.24 9.66 24.49
CA ASP A 170 -7.43 9.31 25.28
C ASP A 170 -8.47 8.57 24.41
N ASP A 171 -8.72 9.06 23.18
CA ASP A 171 -9.65 8.42 22.23
C ASP A 171 -9.18 6.99 21.86
N TYR A 172 -7.89 6.79 21.62
CA TYR A 172 -7.34 5.48 21.27
C TYR A 172 -7.24 4.53 22.47
N ASN A 173 -7.02 5.04 23.68
CA ASN A 173 -6.98 4.22 24.89
C ASN A 173 -8.31 3.54 25.16
N GLU A 174 -9.44 4.23 24.92
CA GLU A 174 -10.76 3.64 25.10
C GLU A 174 -10.96 2.41 24.19
N GLU A 175 -10.59 2.53 22.92
CA GLU A 175 -10.71 1.43 21.94
C GLU A 175 -9.75 0.27 22.24
N LEU A 176 -8.52 0.58 22.66
CA LEU A 176 -7.59 -0.46 23.09
C LEU A 176 -8.07 -1.19 24.34
N ASP A 177 -8.63 -0.48 25.32
CA ASP A 177 -9.15 -1.08 26.54
C ASP A 177 -10.38 -1.96 26.25
N LYS A 178 -11.24 -1.57 25.30
CA LYS A 178 -12.31 -2.43 24.78
C LYS A 178 -11.74 -3.71 24.16
N ALA A 179 -10.72 -3.61 23.33
CA ALA A 179 -10.11 -4.77 22.66
C ALA A 179 -9.44 -5.73 23.66
N VAL A 180 -8.72 -5.20 24.66
CA VAL A 180 -8.11 -5.99 25.75
C VAL A 180 -9.20 -6.66 26.58
N ASN A 181 -10.26 -5.94 26.96
CA ASN A 181 -11.36 -6.52 27.72
C ASN A 181 -12.06 -7.65 26.94
N ALA A 182 -12.31 -7.46 25.65
CA ALA A 182 -12.87 -8.51 24.80
C ALA A 182 -11.96 -9.75 24.74
N SER A 183 -10.64 -9.53 24.71
CA SER A 183 -9.63 -10.59 24.74
C SER A 183 -9.63 -11.38 26.06
N VAL A 184 -9.74 -10.68 27.19
CA VAL A 184 -9.90 -11.32 28.51
C VAL A 184 -11.17 -12.14 28.57
N GLN A 185 -12.28 -11.68 27.98
CA GLN A 185 -13.53 -12.45 27.95
C GLN A 185 -13.41 -13.74 27.12
N ARG A 186 -12.75 -13.68 25.96
CA ARG A 186 -12.49 -14.89 25.15
C ARG A 186 -11.57 -15.86 25.88
N THR A 187 -10.54 -15.37 26.58
CA THR A 187 -9.69 -16.21 27.46
C THR A 187 -10.54 -17.00 28.45
N LYS A 188 -11.47 -16.32 29.15
CA LYS A 188 -12.39 -16.96 30.10
C LYS A 188 -13.30 -17.98 29.42
N ALA A 189 -13.84 -17.65 28.24
CA ALA A 189 -14.69 -18.56 27.48
C ALA A 189 -13.93 -19.84 27.07
N ILE A 190 -12.67 -19.71 26.61
CA ILE A 190 -11.81 -20.85 26.24
C ILE A 190 -11.51 -21.71 27.47
N GLN A 191 -11.21 -21.09 28.63
CA GLN A 191 -10.97 -21.82 29.89
C GLN A 191 -12.22 -22.58 30.36
N GLN A 192 -13.39 -21.94 30.31
CA GLN A 192 -14.68 -22.57 30.65
C GLN A 192 -15.07 -23.68 29.67
N TRP A 193 -14.70 -23.54 28.40
CA TRP A 193 -14.88 -24.61 27.42
C TRP A 193 -13.94 -25.78 27.72
N GLY A 194 -12.66 -25.49 28.01
CA GLY A 194 -11.66 -26.48 28.36
C GLY A 194 -12.02 -27.29 29.63
N SER A 195 -12.68 -26.66 30.61
CA SER A 195 -13.13 -27.35 31.83
C SER A 195 -14.36 -28.24 31.64
N LYS A 196 -15.09 -28.08 30.53
CA LYS A 196 -16.22 -28.95 30.16
C LYS A 196 -15.77 -30.17 29.35
N LEU A 197 -14.51 -30.22 28.92
CA LEU A 197 -13.97 -31.38 28.22
C LEU A 197 -13.86 -32.56 29.19
N PRO A 198 -14.10 -33.80 28.74
CA PRO A 198 -13.95 -34.98 29.58
C PRO A 198 -12.55 -35.05 30.19
N HIS A 199 -12.51 -35.25 31.51
CA HIS A 199 -11.30 -35.66 32.21
C HIS A 199 -11.20 -37.17 32.04
N GLU A 200 -10.08 -37.64 31.48
CA GLU A 200 -9.77 -39.06 31.43
C GLU A 200 -9.38 -39.57 32.82
#